data_AF-F7AZ70-F1
#
_entry.id   AF-F7AZ70-F1
#
_cell.length_a   1.000
_cell.length_b   1.000
_cell.length_c   1.000
_cell.angle_alpha   90.00
_cell.angle_beta   90.00
_cell.angle_gamma   90.00
#
_symmetry.space_group_name_H-M   'P 1'
#
loop_
_entity.id
_entity.type
_entity.pdbx_description
1 polymer ?
#
loop_
_entity_poly.entity_id
_entity_poly.type
_entity_poly.pdbx_seq_one_letter_code
_entity_poly.pdbx_strand_id
1 'polypeptide(L)'
;MPKMYGPLVAPPVETGKDDSAEFPNNVLFFEGNYVPEVDEILRFQEPEYDVIMCMSVTKWMHMNWGDEGLKKTFERFFKQLRAGGKLIIEPQEWKSYGKKKKLTERIYKNYNSIELKPAMFPDYLIKVVGFESVEYLTLTTQNRSEGFKRPIQLYRKPE
;
A
#
# COMPACT_ATOMS: atom_id res chain seq x y z
N MET A 1 37.42 4.13 0.30
CA MET A 1 36.79 3.20 -0.66
C MET A 1 35.84 3.99 -1.54
N PRO A 2 35.93 3.91 -2.87
CA PRO A 2 34.95 4.55 -3.74
C PRO A 2 33.60 3.85 -3.60
N LYS A 3 32.51 4.61 -3.48
CA LYS A 3 31.15 4.07 -3.50
C LYS A 3 30.86 3.56 -4.91
N MET A 4 30.66 2.26 -5.08
CA MET A 4 30.10 1.70 -6.32
C MET A 4 28.57 1.73 -6.24
N TYR A 5 27.93 2.41 -7.19
CA TYR A 5 26.50 2.28 -7.44
C TYR A 5 26.32 1.10 -8.40
N GLY A 6 25.48 0.13 -8.02
CA GLY A 6 25.28 -1.11 -8.76
C GLY A 6 24.72 -0.91 -10.18
N PRO A 7 24.65 -1.98 -10.99
CA PRO A 7 24.23 -1.89 -12.39
C PRO A 7 22.80 -1.37 -12.55
N LEU A 8 22.63 -0.50 -13.55
CA LEU A 8 21.47 0.35 -13.88
C LEU A 8 20.39 -0.35 -14.72
N VAL A 9 20.41 -1.68 -14.83
CA VAL A 9 19.62 -2.39 -15.83
C VAL A 9 18.89 -3.56 -15.17
N ALA A 10 17.55 -3.46 -15.10
CA ALA A 10 16.66 -4.54 -14.71
C ALA A 10 15.71 -4.88 -15.87
N PRO A 11 16.05 -5.89 -16.69
CA PRO A 11 15.03 -6.84 -17.20
C PRO A 11 15.63 -8.25 -17.43
N PRO A 12 14.86 -9.34 -17.69
CA PRO A 12 13.40 -9.51 -17.80
C PRO A 12 12.82 -10.52 -16.77
N VAL A 13 11.49 -10.65 -16.72
CA VAL A 13 10.80 -11.71 -15.95
C VAL A 13 10.17 -12.69 -16.93
N GLU A 14 10.60 -13.95 -16.89
CA GLU A 14 9.77 -15.08 -17.33
C GLU A 14 9.66 -16.09 -16.18
N THR A 15 8.40 -16.28 -15.75
CA THR A 15 8.00 -17.19 -14.68
C THR A 15 8.19 -18.64 -15.13
N GLY A 16 9.31 -19.27 -14.78
CA GLY A 16 9.47 -20.70 -15.01
C GLY A 16 10.88 -21.23 -14.80
N LYS A 17 11.21 -21.60 -13.55
CA LYS A 17 12.36 -22.44 -13.15
C LYS A 17 13.70 -22.14 -13.87
N ASP A 18 14.40 -21.11 -13.41
CA ASP A 18 15.88 -21.03 -13.30
C ASP A 18 16.25 -19.68 -12.67
N ASP A 19 17.46 -19.55 -12.08
CA ASP A 19 18.26 -18.43 -11.46
C ASP A 19 17.65 -17.01 -11.21
N SER A 20 16.54 -16.65 -11.84
CA SER A 20 15.70 -15.45 -11.63
C SER A 20 15.08 -15.32 -10.23
N ALA A 21 14.99 -16.40 -9.45
CA ALA A 21 14.41 -16.39 -8.10
C ALA A 21 15.41 -15.95 -7.01
N GLU A 22 16.70 -15.87 -7.34
CA GLU A 22 17.75 -15.49 -6.40
C GLU A 22 18.02 -13.99 -6.42
N PHE A 23 18.54 -13.46 -5.30
CA PHE A 23 18.98 -12.07 -5.24
C PHE A 23 20.26 -11.88 -6.08
N PRO A 24 20.38 -10.79 -6.88
CA PRO A 24 19.51 -9.61 -6.94
C PRO A 24 18.40 -9.67 -8.00
N ASN A 25 18.28 -10.76 -8.75
CA ASN A 25 17.37 -10.88 -9.90
C ASN A 25 15.90 -10.94 -9.50
N ASN A 26 15.61 -11.26 -8.24
CA ASN A 26 14.26 -11.32 -7.66
C ASN A 26 13.75 -9.98 -7.11
N VAL A 27 14.49 -8.88 -7.28
CA VAL A 27 14.06 -7.53 -6.85
C VAL A 27 14.06 -6.58 -8.04
N LEU A 28 12.91 -5.96 -8.27
CA LEU A 28 12.70 -4.97 -9.33
C LEU A 28 12.16 -3.68 -8.73
N PHE A 29 12.54 -2.54 -9.33
CA PHE A 29 12.04 -1.23 -8.95
C PHE A 29 11.32 -0.60 -10.12
N PHE A 30 10.15 -0.03 -9.85
CA PHE A 30 9.32 0.65 -10.83
C PHE A 30 9.00 2.06 -10.33
N GLU A 31 9.06 3.03 -11.24
CA GLU A 31 8.55 4.38 -11.01
C GLU A 31 7.11 4.45 -11.52
N GLY A 32 6.18 4.88 -10.67
CA GLY A 32 4.80 5.06 -11.07
C GLY A 32 3.89 5.52 -9.94
N ASN A 33 2.75 6.09 -10.32
CA ASN A 33 1.67 6.38 -9.39
C ASN A 33 0.81 5.11 -9.21
N TYR A 34 0.78 4.56 -8.00
CA TYR A 34 -0.02 3.38 -7.72
C TYR A 34 -1.52 3.68 -7.61
N VAL A 35 -1.91 4.92 -7.29
CA VAL A 35 -3.32 5.30 -7.16
C VAL A 35 -3.98 5.33 -8.54
N PRO A 36 -5.03 4.53 -8.80
CA PRO A 36 -5.71 4.54 -10.09
C PRO A 36 -6.28 5.91 -10.44
N GLU A 37 -5.92 6.44 -11.61
CA GLU A 37 -6.42 7.73 -12.10
C GLU A 37 -7.81 7.60 -12.73
N VAL A 38 -8.07 6.47 -13.38
CA VAL A 38 -9.34 6.15 -14.07
C VAL A 38 -9.80 4.74 -13.71
N ASP A 39 -11.10 4.48 -13.81
CA ASP A 39 -11.72 3.23 -13.35
C ASP A 39 -11.37 2.04 -14.25
N GLU A 40 -11.00 2.30 -15.51
CA GLU A 40 -10.55 1.27 -16.45
C GLU A 40 -9.33 0.50 -15.91
N ILE A 41 -8.43 1.17 -15.18
CA ILE A 41 -7.27 0.51 -14.55
C ILE A 41 -7.74 -0.59 -13.59
N LEU A 42 -8.79 -0.33 -12.81
CA LEU A 42 -9.37 -1.31 -11.90
C LEU A 42 -10.16 -2.40 -12.62
N ARG A 43 -10.75 -2.09 -13.78
CA ARG A 43 -11.52 -3.05 -14.58
C ARG A 43 -10.62 -4.15 -15.16
N PHE A 44 -9.40 -3.79 -15.56
CA PHE A 44 -8.44 -4.71 -16.18
C PHE A 44 -7.35 -5.19 -15.20
N GLN A 45 -7.45 -4.85 -13.92
CA GLN A 45 -6.49 -5.33 -12.91
C GLN A 45 -6.65 -6.84 -12.71
N GLU A 46 -5.60 -7.59 -13.01
CA GLU A 46 -5.55 -9.04 -12.81
C GLU A 46 -4.78 -9.41 -11.53
N PRO A 47 -4.97 -10.62 -10.98
CA PRO A 47 -4.19 -11.13 -9.86
C PRO A 47 -2.73 -11.41 -10.23
N GLU A 48 -1.79 -10.75 -9.56
CA GLU A 48 -0.36 -10.80 -9.86
C GLU A 48 0.49 -11.20 -8.64
N TYR A 49 0.04 -10.89 -7.43
CA TYR A 49 0.84 -11.01 -6.21
C TYR A 49 0.19 -11.90 -5.16
N ASP A 50 1.03 -12.62 -4.41
CA ASP A 50 0.60 -13.38 -3.23
C ASP A 50 0.59 -12.50 -1.98
N VAL A 51 1.46 -11.47 -1.95
CA VAL A 51 1.56 -10.51 -0.85
C VAL A 51 1.76 -9.10 -1.41
N ILE A 52 0.99 -8.13 -0.90
CA ILE A 52 1.20 -6.70 -1.15
C ILE A 52 1.52 -6.01 0.18
N MET A 53 2.57 -5.19 0.21
CA MET A 53 2.95 -4.39 1.37
C MET A 53 2.71 -2.90 1.12
N CYS A 54 1.94 -2.25 1.99
CA CYS A 54 1.58 -0.83 1.95
C CYS A 54 2.00 -0.15 3.25
N MET A 55 3.31 0.09 3.40
CA MET A 55 3.93 0.53 4.64
C MET A 55 4.10 2.05 4.68
N SER A 56 3.51 2.75 5.67
CA SER A 56 3.71 4.18 5.86
C SER A 56 3.39 5.06 4.63
N VAL A 57 2.47 4.64 3.76
CA VAL A 57 2.13 5.38 2.52
C VAL A 57 0.65 5.75 2.38
N THR A 58 -0.26 5.13 3.12
CA THR A 58 -1.72 5.38 2.98
C THR A 58 -2.09 6.84 3.17
N LYS A 59 -1.51 7.52 4.17
CA LYS A 59 -1.71 8.97 4.37
C LYS A 59 -1.37 9.78 3.13
N TRP A 60 -0.29 9.45 2.43
CA TRP A 60 0.15 10.22 1.27
C TRP A 60 -0.78 10.00 0.08
N MET A 61 -1.29 8.78 -0.09
CA MET A 61 -2.34 8.51 -1.07
C MET A 61 -3.61 9.30 -0.72
N HIS A 62 -4.04 9.18 0.52
CA HIS A 62 -5.28 9.77 1.01
C HIS A 62 -5.28 11.31 0.94
N MET A 63 -4.17 11.95 1.30
CA MET A 63 -4.05 13.40 1.24
C MET A 63 -3.92 13.93 -0.19
N ASN A 64 -3.35 13.17 -1.13
CA ASN A 64 -3.17 13.64 -2.52
C ASN A 64 -4.38 13.35 -3.42
N TRP A 65 -5.09 12.25 -3.19
CA TRP A 65 -6.21 11.80 -4.05
C TRP A 65 -7.55 11.66 -3.31
N GLY A 66 -7.62 12.08 -2.05
CA GLY A 66 -8.85 12.05 -1.25
C GLY A 66 -9.33 10.63 -0.94
N ASP A 67 -10.56 10.54 -0.44
CA ASP A 67 -11.20 9.25 -0.16
C ASP A 67 -11.34 8.41 -1.43
N GLU A 68 -11.74 9.03 -2.54
CA GLU A 68 -11.90 8.35 -3.84
C GLU A 68 -10.64 7.61 -4.27
N GLY A 69 -9.48 8.29 -4.30
CA GLY A 69 -8.23 7.64 -4.68
C GLY A 69 -7.81 6.53 -3.71
N LEU A 70 -8.04 6.71 -2.41
CA LEU A 70 -7.71 5.68 -1.43
C LEU A 70 -8.62 4.44 -1.57
N LYS A 71 -9.93 4.64 -1.78
CA LYS A 71 -10.90 3.57 -2.01
C LYS A 71 -10.55 2.76 -3.27
N LYS A 72 -10.24 3.45 -4.38
CA LYS A 72 -9.75 2.80 -5.61
C LYS A 72 -8.46 2.02 -5.36
N THR A 73 -7.56 2.55 -4.55
CA THR A 73 -6.32 1.84 -4.20
C THR A 73 -6.59 0.57 -3.39
N PHE A 74 -7.55 0.61 -2.45
CA PHE A 74 -7.95 -0.59 -1.71
C PHE A 74 -8.60 -1.66 -2.60
N GLU A 75 -9.45 -1.26 -3.56
CA GLU A 75 -9.99 -2.18 -4.57
C GLU A 75 -8.86 -2.78 -5.42
N ARG A 76 -7.89 -1.96 -5.84
CA ARG A 76 -6.73 -2.42 -6.59
C ARG A 76 -5.95 -3.49 -5.84
N PHE A 77 -5.66 -3.29 -4.55
CA PHE A 77 -4.98 -4.29 -3.73
C PHE A 77 -5.74 -5.63 -3.75
N PHE A 78 -7.06 -5.58 -3.58
CA PHE A 78 -7.87 -6.79 -3.58
C PHE A 78 -7.86 -7.50 -4.93
N LYS A 79 -8.02 -6.78 -6.05
CA LYS A 79 -7.99 -7.39 -7.39
C LYS A 79 -6.61 -7.93 -7.76
N GLN A 80 -5.55 -7.22 -7.37
CA GLN A 80 -4.18 -7.58 -7.71
C GLN A 80 -3.62 -8.73 -6.86
N LEU A 81 -4.23 -9.04 -5.71
CA LEU A 81 -3.89 -10.23 -4.93
C LEU A 81 -4.49 -11.48 -5.56
N ARG A 82 -3.72 -12.58 -5.59
CA ARG A 82 -4.26 -13.93 -5.85
C ARG A 82 -5.20 -14.38 -4.73
N ALA A 83 -6.01 -15.39 -5.01
CA ALA A 83 -6.77 -16.11 -3.98
C ALA A 83 -5.84 -16.55 -2.84
N GLY A 84 -6.30 -16.43 -1.58
CA GLY A 84 -5.46 -16.67 -0.39
C GLY A 84 -4.35 -15.62 -0.14
N GLY A 85 -4.28 -14.58 -0.98
CA GLY A 85 -3.28 -13.51 -0.92
C GLY A 85 -3.41 -12.62 0.32
N LYS A 86 -2.33 -11.93 0.68
CA LYS A 86 -2.23 -11.13 1.91
C LYS A 86 -1.89 -9.67 1.63
N LEU A 87 -2.69 -8.76 2.17
CA LEU A 87 -2.36 -7.33 2.21
C LEU A 87 -1.81 -6.98 3.59
N ILE A 88 -0.59 -6.45 3.64
CA ILE A 88 0.04 -5.96 4.86
C ILE A 88 0.08 -4.43 4.78
N ILE A 89 -0.53 -3.74 5.74
CA ILE A 89 -0.66 -2.28 5.72
C ILE A 89 -0.27 -1.69 7.07
N GLU A 90 0.47 -0.59 7.03
CA GLU A 90 0.85 0.19 8.22
C GLU A 90 0.27 1.60 8.09
N PRO A 91 -1.02 1.80 8.42
CA PRO A 91 -1.66 3.09 8.27
C PRO A 91 -1.16 4.10 9.30
N GLN A 92 -0.96 5.35 8.87
CA GLN A 92 -0.68 6.42 9.82
C GLN A 92 -1.94 6.88 10.55
N GLU A 93 -1.77 7.25 11.82
CA GLU A 93 -2.84 7.86 12.62
C GLU A 93 -3.32 9.20 12.03
N TRP A 94 -4.62 9.48 12.19
CA TRP A 94 -5.25 10.73 11.73
C TRP A 94 -4.55 11.99 12.27
N LYS A 95 -4.09 11.95 13.53
CA LYS A 95 -3.35 13.06 14.16
C LYS A 95 -2.13 13.50 13.34
N SER A 96 -1.48 12.57 12.64
CA SER A 96 -0.31 12.86 11.80
C SER A 96 -0.64 13.62 10.51
N TYR A 97 -1.89 13.57 10.04
CA TYR A 97 -2.36 14.26 8.83
C TYR A 97 -2.39 15.77 9.07
N GLY A 98 -2.85 16.19 10.25
CA GLY A 98 -2.96 17.60 10.63
C GLY A 98 -1.64 18.36 10.53
N LYS A 99 -0.50 17.69 10.76
CA LYS A 99 0.85 18.27 10.64
C LYS A 99 1.27 18.57 9.20
N LYS A 100 0.63 17.93 8.21
CA LYS A 100 0.99 18.00 6.79
C LYS A 100 -0.12 18.58 5.90
N LYS A 101 -1.26 18.96 6.48
CA LYS A 101 -2.44 19.43 5.72
C LYS A 101 -2.24 20.72 4.90
N LYS A 102 -1.18 21.50 5.16
CA LYS A 102 -0.89 22.76 4.46
C LYS A 102 0.21 22.64 3.40
N LEU A 103 0.62 21.42 3.03
CA LEU A 103 1.70 21.22 2.05
C LEU A 103 1.35 21.75 0.66
N THR A 104 0.12 21.55 0.21
CA THR A 104 -0.40 22.08 -1.06
C THR A 104 -1.89 22.41 -0.91
N GLU A 105 -2.43 23.23 -1.81
CA GLU A 105 -3.87 23.53 -1.82
C GLU A 105 -4.71 22.27 -2.01
N ARG A 106 -4.28 21.35 -2.88
CA ARG A 106 -4.93 20.06 -3.10
C ARG A 106 -5.00 19.23 -1.82
N ILE A 107 -3.86 19.10 -1.13
CA ILE A 107 -3.79 18.39 0.15
C ILE A 107 -4.70 19.03 1.19
N TYR A 108 -4.75 20.36 1.23
CA TYR A 108 -5.61 21.07 2.18
C TYR A 108 -7.09 20.83 1.90
N LYS A 109 -7.51 20.94 0.63
CA LYS A 109 -8.89 20.64 0.20
C LYS A 109 -9.27 19.21 0.57
N ASN A 110 -8.46 18.23 0.18
CA ASN A 110 -8.69 16.82 0.49
C ASN A 110 -8.73 16.58 2.01
N TYR A 111 -7.79 17.11 2.79
CA TYR A 111 -7.78 16.95 4.24
C TYR A 111 -9.11 17.35 4.89
N ASN A 112 -9.72 18.44 4.41
CA ASN A 112 -11.00 18.94 4.92
C ASN A 112 -12.21 18.13 4.41
N SER A 113 -12.08 17.42 3.28
CA SER A 113 -13.15 16.58 2.71
C SER A 113 -13.03 15.09 3.04
N ILE A 114 -11.95 14.65 3.68
CA ILE A 114 -11.79 13.24 4.08
C ILE A 114 -12.92 12.87 5.05
N GLU A 115 -13.64 11.81 4.72
CA GLU A 115 -14.62 11.17 5.59
C GLU A 115 -14.05 9.85 6.10
N LEU A 116 -13.47 9.02 5.23
CA LEU A 116 -12.88 7.71 5.54
C LEU A 116 -11.59 7.82 6.36
N LYS A 117 -11.66 8.01 7.67
CA LYS A 117 -10.50 8.09 8.56
C LYS A 117 -9.78 6.73 8.73
N PRO A 118 -8.47 6.72 9.09
CA PRO A 118 -7.70 5.49 9.29
C PRO A 118 -8.31 4.45 10.25
N ALA A 119 -9.03 4.91 11.29
CA ALA A 119 -9.72 4.01 12.22
C ALA A 119 -10.85 3.20 11.57
N MET A 120 -11.36 3.65 10.41
CA MET A 120 -12.42 3.00 9.65
C MET A 120 -11.90 2.11 8.52
N PHE A 121 -10.59 2.08 8.28
CA PHE A 121 -10.00 1.24 7.23
C PHE A 121 -10.28 -0.26 7.42
N PRO A 122 -10.19 -0.84 8.64
CA PRO A 122 -10.50 -2.26 8.81
C PRO A 122 -11.92 -2.62 8.39
N ASP A 123 -12.90 -1.84 8.83
CA ASP A 123 -14.30 -2.03 8.46
C ASP A 123 -14.52 -1.87 6.95
N TYR A 124 -13.89 -0.87 6.33
CA TYR A 124 -14.02 -0.65 4.89
C TYR A 124 -13.39 -1.79 4.07
N LEU A 125 -12.18 -2.21 4.43
CA LEU A 125 -11.46 -3.29 3.74
C LEU A 125 -12.20 -4.63 3.86
N ILE A 126 -12.84 -4.90 4.99
CA ILE A 126 -13.60 -6.14 5.18
C ILE A 126 -14.98 -6.05 4.52
N LYS A 127 -15.79 -5.04 4.88
CA LYS A 127 -17.22 -4.98 4.53
C LYS A 127 -17.48 -4.49 3.11
N VAL A 128 -16.61 -3.65 2.56
CA VAL A 128 -16.81 -3.02 1.25
C VAL A 128 -15.89 -3.63 0.21
N VAL A 129 -14.61 -3.83 0.53
CA VAL A 129 -13.63 -4.34 -0.45
C VAL A 129 -13.67 -5.86 -0.56
N GLY A 130 -13.93 -6.58 0.54
CA GLY A 130 -14.13 -8.03 0.53
C GLY A 130 -13.00 -8.87 1.13
N PHE A 131 -12.07 -8.27 1.89
CA PHE A 131 -11.12 -9.05 2.69
C PHE A 131 -11.85 -9.80 3.81
N GLU A 132 -11.40 -11.01 4.15
CA GLU A 132 -12.13 -11.88 5.09
C GLU A 132 -11.90 -11.49 6.56
N SER A 133 -10.71 -10.98 6.88
CA SER A 133 -10.26 -10.77 8.25
C SER A 133 -9.17 -9.71 8.32
N VAL A 134 -8.96 -9.18 9.52
CA VAL A 134 -7.82 -8.35 9.88
C VAL A 134 -7.14 -8.93 11.12
N GLU A 135 -5.83 -9.13 11.02
CA GLU A 135 -4.96 -9.50 12.12
C GLU A 135 -4.03 -8.34 12.42
N TYR A 136 -3.90 -7.98 13.70
CA TYR A 136 -2.96 -6.94 14.11
C TYR A 136 -1.63 -7.61 14.46
N LEU A 137 -0.66 -7.47 13.55
CA LEU A 137 0.71 -7.93 13.76
C LEU A 137 1.41 -6.98 14.73
N THR A 138 1.10 -7.13 16.01
CA THR A 138 1.85 -6.47 17.07
C THR A 138 3.15 -7.23 17.32
N LEU A 139 4.26 -6.67 16.85
CA LEU A 139 5.56 -6.93 17.42
C LEU A 139 6.13 -5.59 17.87
N THR A 140 6.32 -5.48 19.19
CA THR A 140 7.20 -4.55 19.92
C THR A 140 8.15 -3.80 19.00
N THR A 141 7.68 -2.72 18.37
CA THR A 141 8.61 -1.81 17.72
C THR A 141 9.31 -1.09 18.85
N GLN A 142 10.55 -1.51 19.14
CA GLN A 142 11.49 -0.72 19.94
C GLN A 142 11.91 0.54 19.17
N ASN A 143 10.97 1.17 18.45
CA ASN A 143 11.18 2.45 17.82
C ASN A 143 11.22 3.50 18.93
N ARG A 144 12.35 4.19 19.03
CA ARG A 144 12.58 5.26 20.02
C ARG A 144 11.60 6.42 19.83
N SER A 145 11.02 6.57 18.64
CA SER A 145 10.05 7.61 18.34
C SER A 145 8.63 7.04 18.35
N GLU A 146 7.79 7.58 19.23
CA GLU A 146 6.37 7.22 19.39
C GLU A 146 5.58 7.25 18.07
N GLY A 147 5.93 8.16 17.15
CA GLY A 147 5.26 8.29 15.86
C GLY A 147 5.47 7.11 14.89
N PHE A 148 6.34 6.17 15.21
CA PHE A 148 6.61 4.95 14.44
C PHE A 148 6.18 3.66 15.17
N LYS A 149 5.52 3.79 16.32
CA LYS A 149 4.88 2.68 17.02
C LYS A 149 3.46 2.50 16.50
N ARG A 150 3.34 2.11 15.22
CA ARG A 150 2.05 1.95 14.54
C ARG A 150 1.71 0.47 14.37
N PRO A 151 0.43 0.10 14.51
CA PRO A 151 0.02 -1.28 14.30
C PRO A 151 0.19 -1.65 12.82
N ILE A 152 0.80 -2.81 12.58
CA ILE A 152 0.78 -3.44 11.26
C ILE A 152 -0.48 -4.29 11.20
N GLN A 153 -1.25 -4.13 10.14
CA GLN A 153 -2.50 -4.84 9.90
C GLN A 153 -2.28 -5.81 8.74
N LEU A 154 -2.69 -7.06 8.91
CA LEU A 154 -2.67 -8.10 7.90
C LEU A 154 -4.10 -8.45 7.52
N TYR A 155 -4.43 -8.30 6.24
CA TYR A 155 -5.71 -8.67 5.67
C TYR A 155 -5.53 -9.88 4.76
N ARG A 156 -6.48 -10.81 4.81
CA ARG A 156 -6.48 -12.01 3.98
C ARG A 156 -7.57 -11.95 2.94
N LYS A 157 -7.21 -12.21 1.68
CA LYS A 157 -8.17 -12.40 0.59
C LYS A 157 -8.68 -13.85 0.64
N PRO A 158 -9.99 -14.10 0.49
CA PRO A 158 -10.52 -15.46 0.41
C PRO A 158 -9.83 -16.32 -0.66
N GLU A 159 -9.86 -17.64 -0.46
CA GLU A 159 -9.51 -18.65 -1.48
C GLU A 159 -10.47 -18.64 -2.68
#